data_AF-A0A350NLT3-F1
#
_entry.id   AF-A0A350NLT3-F1
#
_cell.length_a   1.000
_cell.length_b   1.000
_cell.length_c   1.000
_cell.angle_alpha   90.00
_cell.angle_beta   90.00
_cell.angle_gamma   90.00
#
_symmetry.space_group_name_H-M   'P 1'
#
loop_
_entity.id
_entity.type
_entity.pdbx_description
1 polymer ?
#
loop_
_entity_poly.entity_id
_entity_poly.type
_entity_poly.pdbx_seq_one_letter_code
_entity_poly.pdbx_strand_id
1 'polypeptide(L)' 'MKIDRLMGIITILLQNGKTTAPYLAERFEVSRRTILRDLDTLCQAGIPIITEQGGRGGISIMEGYQLDRSLLTA' A
#
# COMPACT_ATOMS: atom_id res chain seq x y z
N MET A 1 7.66 9.44 9.74
CA MET A 1 8.88 9.10 8.96
C MET A 1 8.51 8.20 7.76
N LYS A 2 9.45 7.89 6.84
CA LYS A 2 9.17 7.05 5.66
C LYS A 2 8.64 5.67 6.05
N ILE A 3 9.21 5.03 7.08
CA ILE A 3 8.80 3.70 7.56
C ILE A 3 7.35 3.69 8.06
N ASP A 4 6.96 4.66 8.89
CA ASP A 4 5.58 4.76 9.40
C ASP A 4 4.55 4.82 8.26
N ARG A 5 4.90 5.54 7.18
CA ARG A 5 4.03 5.63 6.00
C ARG A 5 3.96 4.33 5.23
N LEU A 6 5.09 3.63 5.04
CA LEU A 6 5.10 2.31 4.39
C LEU A 6 4.24 1.31 5.18
N MET A 7 4.41 1.26 6.50
CA MET A 7 3.59 0.42 7.39
C MET A 7 2.11 0.81 7.32
N GLY A 8 1.81 2.11 7.36
CA GLY A 8 0.44 2.60 7.23
C GLY A 8 -0.22 2.22 5.91
N ILE A 9 0.51 2.29 4.77
CA ILE A 9 0.01 1.86 3.46
C ILE A 9 -0.36 0.38 3.51
N ILE A 10 0.52 -0.49 4.03
CA ILE A 10 0.25 -1.92 4.18
C ILE A 10 -1.02 -2.15 5.01
N THR A 11 -1.13 -1.53 6.18
CA THR A 11 -2.30 -1.68 7.06
C THR A 11 -3.59 -1.28 6.36
N ILE A 12 -3.59 -0.17 5.62
CA ILE A 12 -4.77 0.28 4.86
C ILE A 12 -5.15 -0.73 3.79
N LEU A 13 -4.18 -1.27 3.05
CA LEU A 13 -4.42 -2.24 1.99
C LEU A 13 -4.94 -3.57 2.55
N LEU A 14 -4.42 -4.02 3.70
CA LEU A 14 -4.89 -5.23 4.38
C LEU A 14 -6.31 -5.08 4.95
N GLN A 15 -6.70 -3.90 5.42
CA GLN A 15 -8.02 -3.65 6.02
C GLN A 15 -9.11 -3.37 4.98
N ASN A 16 -8.81 -2.54 3.97
CA ASN A 16 -9.81 -2.04 3.03
C ASN A 16 -9.86 -2.84 1.72
N GLY A 17 -8.88 -3.72 1.48
CA GLY A 17 -8.74 -4.54 0.27
C GLY A 17 -8.30 -3.74 -0.96
N LYS A 18 -8.92 -2.58 -1.23
CA LYS A 18 -8.61 -1.72 -2.37
C LYS A 18 -8.72 -0.25 -2.01
N THR A 19 -7.77 0.56 -2.48
CA THR A 19 -7.74 2.02 -2.31
C THR A 19 -7.21 2.72 -3.57
N THR A 20 -6.90 4.03 -3.51
CA THR A 20 -6.36 4.77 -4.65
C THR A 20 -5.13 5.61 -4.27
N ALA A 21 -4.27 5.92 -5.24
CA ALA A 21 -3.09 6.76 -5.01
C ALA A 21 -3.44 8.17 -4.49
N PRO A 22 -4.49 8.86 -5.00
CA PRO A 22 -4.94 10.13 -4.42
C PRO A 22 -5.37 10.01 -2.96
N TYR A 23 -6.13 8.97 -2.60
CA TYR A 23 -6.55 8.74 -1.21
C TYR A 23 -5.36 8.58 -0.26
N LEU A 24 -4.39 7.74 -0.63
CA LEU A 24 -3.19 7.55 0.18
C LEU A 24 -2.36 8.83 0.27
N ALA A 25 -2.26 9.58 -0.83
CA ALA A 25 -1.53 10.84 -0.89
C ALA A 25 -2.11 11.88 0.07
N GLU A 26 -3.44 12.05 0.06
CA GLU A 26 -4.16 12.92 0.99
C GLU A 26 -3.99 12.46 2.44
N ARG A 27 -4.24 11.18 2.72
CA ARG A 27 -4.17 10.61 4.07
C ARG A 27 -2.80 10.75 4.74
N PHE A 28 -1.73 10.64 3.96
CA PHE A 28 -0.35 10.73 4.46
C PHE A 28 0.29 12.10 4.19
N GLU A 29 -0.47 13.06 3.66
CA GLU A 29 -0.02 14.43 3.37
C GLU A 29 1.24 14.47 2.47
N VAL A 30 1.26 13.61 1.45
CA VAL A 30 2.36 13.52 0.48
C VAL A 30 1.85 13.60 -0.96
N SER A 31 2.77 13.79 -1.90
CA SER A 31 2.40 13.74 -3.32
C SER A 31 2.05 12.33 -3.78
N ARG A 32 1.20 12.22 -4.81
CA ARG A 32 0.92 10.94 -5.50
C ARG A 32 2.20 10.25 -5.99
N ARG A 33 3.19 11.03 -6.44
CA ARG A 33 4.51 10.51 -6.85
C ARG A 33 5.26 9.83 -5.69
N THR A 34 5.12 10.36 -4.47
CA THR A 34 5.69 9.75 -3.27
C THR A 34 5.02 8.41 -2.96
N ILE A 35 3.69 8.37 -3.01
CA ILE A 35 2.94 7.11 -2.86
C ILE A 35 3.39 6.07 -3.89
N LEU A 36 3.47 6.42 -5.17
CA LEU A 36 3.92 5.47 -6.21
C LEU A 36 5.33 4.91 -5.93
N ARG A 37 6.27 5.77 -5.52
CA ARG A 37 7.62 5.33 -5.12
C ARG A 37 7.61 4.45 -3.87
N ASP A 38 6.70 4.71 -2.94
CA ASP A 38 6.52 3.88 -1.75
C ASP A 38 5.94 2.51 -2.11
N LEU A 39 4.98 2.44 -3.05
CA LEU A 39 4.50 1.17 -3.60
C LEU A 39 5.63 0.39 -4.27
N ASP A 40 6.48 1.05 -5.07
CA ASP A 40 7.66 0.41 -5.67
C ASP A 40 8.61 -0.15 -4.60
N THR A 41 8.81 0.61 -3.51
CA THR A 41 9.63 0.17 -2.38
C THR A 41 9.04 -1.08 -1.71
N LEU A 42 7.73 -1.13 -1.53
CA LEU A 42 7.03 -2.29 -0.95
C LEU A 42 7.10 -3.51 -1.88
N CYS A 43 6.94 -3.32 -3.19
CA CYS A 43 7.14 -4.38 -4.19
C CYS A 43 8.57 -4.94 -4.14
N GLN A 44 9.58 -4.07 -4.05
CA GLN A 44 10.98 -4.49 -3.90
C GLN A 44 11.24 -5.23 -2.58
N ALA A 45 10.46 -4.94 -1.54
CA ALA A 45 10.49 -5.66 -0.27
C ALA A 45 9.71 -6.99 -0.29
N GLY A 46 9.17 -7.40 -1.44
CA GLY A 46 8.45 -8.67 -1.61
C GLY A 46 6.96 -8.62 -1.29
N ILE A 47 6.37 -7.44 -1.15
CA ILE A 47 4.93 -7.28 -0.93
C ILE A 47 4.23 -7.18 -2.29
N PRO A 48 3.33 -8.13 -2.65
CA PRO A 48 2.70 -8.16 -3.97
C PRO A 48 1.56 -7.15 -4.06
N ILE A 49 1.91 -5.90 -4.37
CA ILE A 49 0.94 -4.84 -4.62
C ILE A 49 0.46 -4.91 -6.07
N ILE A 50 -0.85 -4.87 -6.26
CA ILE A 50 -1.51 -4.79 -7.57
C ILE A 50 -2.02 -3.37 -7.77
N THR A 51 -1.77 -2.81 -8.95
CA THR A 51 -2.33 -1.53 -9.37
C THR A 51 -3.17 -1.70 -10.63
N GLU A 52 -4.44 -1.32 -10.54
CA GLU A 52 -5.36 -1.30 -11.67
C GLU A 52 -5.57 0.15 -12.15
N GLN A 53 -5.52 0.38 -13.46
CA GLN A 53 -5.76 1.69 -14.06
C GLN A 53 -7.25 1.88 -14.45
N GLY A 54 -7.67 3.14 -14.60
CA GLY A 54 -9.03 3.53 -15.03
C GLY A 54 -9.93 4.02 -13.88
N GLY A 55 -11.17 4.42 -14.20
CA GLY A 55 -12.10 5.03 -13.25
C GLY A 55 -12.55 4.12 -12.09
N ARG A 56 -12.42 2.80 -12.25
CA ARG A 56 -12.60 1.79 -11.18
C ARG A 56 -11.28 1.13 -10.77
N GLY A 57 -10.15 1.73 -11.17
CA GLY A 57 -8.82 1.29 -10.82
C GLY A 57 -8.55 1.45 -9.31
N GLY A 58 -7.37 1.06 -8.89
CA GLY A 58 -6.98 1.15 -7.49
C GLY A 58 -5.69 0.43 -7.19
N ILE A 59 -5.34 0.43 -5.91
CA ILE A 59 -4.18 -0.22 -5.32
C ILE A 59 -4.72 -1.24 -4.32
N SER A 60 -4.26 -2.48 -4.44
CA SER A 60 -4.61 -3.59 -3.54
C SER A 60 -3.37 -4.44 -3.27
N ILE A 61 -3.42 -5.27 -2.23
CA ILE A 61 -2.49 -6.39 -2.09
C ILE A 61 -3.14 -7.60 -2.77
N MET A 62 -2.33 -8.43 -3.44
CA MET A 62 -2.79 -9.66 -4.07
C MET A 62 -3.61 -10.51 -3.09
N GLU A 63 -4.80 -10.94 -3.50
CA GLU A 63 -5.64 -11.83 -2.70
C GLU A 63 -4.90 -13.13 -2.37
N GLY A 64 -5.04 -13.59 -1.13
CA GLY A 64 -4.35 -14.79 -0.64
C GLY A 64 -2.90 -14.55 -0.20
N TYR A 65 -2.34 -13.35 -0.38
CA TYR A 65 -1.10 -12.98 0.29
C TYR A 65 -1.37 -12.79 1.78
N GLN A 66 -1.14 -13.84 2.56
CA GLN A 66 -1.04 -13.72 4.01
C GLN A 66 0.35 -13.18 4.33
N LEU A 67 0.41 -11.87 4.57
CA LEU A 67 1.53 -11.30 5.30
C LEU A 67 1.52 -12.01 6.66
N ASP A 68 2.52 -12.87 6.89
CA ASP A 68 2.59 -13.68 8.10
C ASP A 68 2.41 -12.74 9.30
N ARG A 69 1.26 -12.85 9.97
CA ARG A 69 0.84 -11.91 11.02
C ARG A 69 1.81 -11.94 12.20
N SER A 70 2.69 -12.95 12.28
CA SER A 70 3.79 -12.99 13.25
C SER A 70 4.80 -11.85 13.06
N LEU A 71 4.94 -11.29 11.84
CA LEU A 71 5.85 -10.16 11.56
C LEU A 71 5.31 -8.80 12.05
N LEU A 72 4.01 -8.71 12.32
CA LEU A 72 3.35 -7.50 12.82
C LEU A 72 3.03 -7.57 14.33
N THR A 73 3.37 -8.70 14.96
CA THR A 73 3.16 -8.93 16.39
C THR A 73 4.52 -8.94 17.09
N ALA A 74 4.95 -7.79 17.60
CA ALA A 74 6.08 -7.65 18.51
C ALA A 74 5.65 -6.79 19.71
#